data_AF-A0A3E0DIV7-F1
#
_entry.id   AF-A0A3E0DIV7-F1
#
_cell.length_a   1.000
_cell.length_b   1.000
_cell.length_c   1.000
_cell.angle_alpha   90.00
_cell.angle_beta   90.00
_cell.angle_gamma   90.00
#
_symmetry.space_group_name_H-M   'P 1'
#
loop_
_entity.id
_entity.type
_entity.pdbx_description
1 polymer ?
#
loop_
_entity_poly.entity_id
_entity_poly.type
_entity_poly.pdbx_seq_one_letter_code
_entity_poly.pdbx_strand_id
1 'polypeptide(L)'
;MKLQLEILNGHRRGTVQFLPDTSENLLHELPVVLENEMIQFELIVPDMYQSASLELYQHSISVSEVTYPSEHPGMIKLTWIPTTGSYSTNSKLFWNYFGVAELSVILMNDAGEIIELVSFQPLQVAASKSQAEKVEQMFEYLAKVSPETLHSTFSATRHSVGFEEGLISPNHTFERIEHALAAFKELIQGILQKPLTRLVPKHRLKPVNGQEDLDDSSVGWLLENLSVLEPTDCPDEAHITFDGDYYKANVLMLPELDETSDIYENWVIHGFVEQLIHTAKNLGSRMESEMGRYTSAASIPSGYVSFFEKLTRFKSLLIGTQISKIEEAIKVLKQFKLLLEQQLPVNRSIHSRPIITPKTINRPAYQNLFLEIIKWHEKGKVDWTAFQNLFAIESIPMLFEAYTYFRVLDHVNRFFARQTIEHPSSEHLIFKNTFIDQFNNEIKIEREPNYWTIGHTRQHPEAIVNSEAYTVRDSSIRRRGQGVNSRRAPDVVIQIKRPNGNIKLIVMDAKYSSPDRSFRDYLPALTMKYLHGIHRLGQREPLIDSLIILHPDDSGKYRSFHQGDFEIFGSTPATPSLLCCGIILGENRQSDILKELVEKTLELVGVKPIKLSNIPSKESA
;
A
#
# COMPACT_ATOMS: atom_id res chain seq x y z
N MET A 1 12.80 -32.24 -2.24
CA MET A 1 14.25 -32.27 -1.87
C MET A 1 14.44 -31.58 -0.52
N LYS A 2 15.59 -31.75 0.19
CA LYS A 2 15.84 -31.06 1.48
C LYS A 2 17.21 -30.42 1.53
N LEU A 3 17.26 -29.11 1.77
CA LEU A 3 18.49 -28.36 1.96
C LEU A 3 18.87 -28.38 3.45
N GLN A 4 20.05 -28.89 3.76
CA GLN A 4 20.58 -28.90 5.13
C GLN A 4 21.42 -27.65 5.38
N LEU A 5 21.18 -26.98 6.52
CA LEU A 5 22.03 -25.92 7.06
C LEU A 5 22.79 -26.43 8.28
N GLU A 6 24.08 -26.13 8.36
CA GLU A 6 24.88 -26.29 9.57
C GLU A 6 25.50 -24.96 10.01
N ILE A 7 25.34 -24.60 11.29
CA ILE A 7 25.94 -23.40 11.88
C ILE A 7 27.39 -23.70 12.31
N LEU A 8 28.35 -22.97 11.75
CA LEU A 8 29.78 -23.23 11.95
C LEU A 8 30.44 -22.42 13.07
N ASN A 9 29.79 -21.36 13.57
CA ASN A 9 30.37 -20.46 14.57
C ASN A 9 29.36 -20.04 15.67
N GLY A 10 29.84 -19.31 16.68
CA GLY A 10 29.01 -18.77 17.75
C GLY A 10 28.49 -19.82 18.75
N HIS A 11 27.53 -19.42 19.58
CA HIS A 11 26.96 -20.27 20.64
C HIS A 11 26.11 -21.43 20.10
N ARG A 12 25.66 -21.33 18.85
CA ARG A 12 24.81 -22.33 18.17
C ARG A 12 25.61 -23.24 17.23
N ARG A 13 26.94 -23.21 17.31
CA ARG A 13 27.81 -24.05 16.48
C ARG A 13 27.42 -25.53 16.58
N GLY A 14 27.35 -26.21 15.42
CA GLY A 14 26.96 -27.61 15.29
C GLY A 14 25.44 -27.83 15.26
N THR A 15 24.62 -26.77 15.34
CA THR A 15 23.18 -26.89 15.12
C THR A 15 22.91 -27.15 13.64
N VAL A 16 22.12 -28.17 13.35
CA VAL A 16 21.70 -28.53 12.00
C VAL A 16 20.20 -28.28 11.83
N GLN A 17 19.81 -27.68 10.71
CA GLN A 17 18.41 -27.43 10.34
C GLN A 17 18.15 -27.93 8.91
N PHE A 18 16.91 -28.29 8.61
CA PHE A 18 16.50 -28.76 7.28
C PHE A 18 15.41 -27.88 6.72
N LEU A 19 15.60 -27.43 5.49
CA LEU A 19 14.61 -26.68 4.73
C LEU A 19 13.98 -27.63 3.69
N PRO A 20 12.70 -27.99 3.82
CA PRO A 20 12.03 -28.77 2.80
C PRO A 20 11.81 -27.93 1.52
N ASP A 21 11.69 -28.61 0.41
CA ASP A 21 11.20 -28.06 -0.86
C ASP A 21 9.79 -27.45 -0.68
N THR A 22 9.51 -26.33 -1.33
CA THR A 22 8.21 -25.65 -1.22
C THR A 22 7.04 -26.47 -1.75
N SER A 23 7.29 -27.50 -2.56
CA SER A 23 6.30 -28.48 -3.00
C SER A 23 5.93 -29.53 -1.94
N GLU A 24 6.71 -29.65 -0.85
CA GLU A 24 6.45 -30.53 0.28
C GLU A 24 5.65 -29.80 1.40
N ASN A 25 5.17 -30.54 2.41
CA ASN A 25 4.51 -29.93 3.57
C ASN A 25 5.50 -29.00 4.32
N LEU A 26 5.28 -27.69 4.18
CA LEU A 26 6.04 -26.65 4.87
C LEU A 26 5.91 -26.80 6.40
N LEU A 27 7.01 -26.52 7.12
CA LEU A 27 6.95 -26.43 8.58
C LEU A 27 6.04 -25.27 8.99
N HIS A 28 5.23 -25.45 10.03
CA HIS A 28 4.37 -24.41 10.58
C HIS A 28 5.14 -23.19 11.11
N GLU A 29 6.39 -23.38 11.54
CA GLU A 29 7.28 -22.33 12.04
C GLU A 29 8.49 -22.15 11.12
N LEU A 30 8.88 -20.90 10.87
CA LEU A 30 10.06 -20.58 10.07
C LEU A 30 11.34 -20.90 10.87
N PRO A 31 12.30 -21.64 10.30
CA PRO A 31 13.59 -21.86 10.91
C PRO A 31 14.34 -20.55 11.12
N VAL A 32 15.10 -20.41 12.22
CA VAL A 32 15.78 -19.16 12.60
C VAL A 32 17.30 -19.29 12.50
N VAL A 33 17.94 -18.32 11.85
CA VAL A 33 19.40 -18.09 11.83
C VAL A 33 19.72 -16.66 12.26
N LEU A 34 20.95 -16.41 12.70
CA LEU A 34 21.42 -15.08 13.09
C LEU A 34 22.23 -14.43 11.95
N GLU A 35 22.11 -13.12 11.78
CA GLU A 35 22.78 -12.35 10.71
C GLU A 35 24.31 -12.53 10.68
N ASN A 36 24.91 -12.90 11.82
CA ASN A 36 26.35 -13.02 11.99
C ASN A 36 26.88 -14.46 12.04
N GLU A 37 26.01 -15.45 11.80
CA GLU A 37 26.36 -16.86 11.73
C GLU A 37 27.05 -17.20 10.39
N MET A 38 28.05 -18.07 10.46
CA MET A 38 28.67 -18.72 9.31
C MET A 38 27.92 -20.04 9.09
N ILE A 39 27.41 -20.24 7.87
CA ILE A 39 26.49 -21.33 7.57
C ILE A 39 27.03 -22.14 6.40
N GLN A 40 27.12 -23.45 6.58
CA GLN A 40 27.34 -24.41 5.50
C GLN A 40 25.99 -24.92 5.00
N PHE A 41 25.84 -25.00 3.69
CA PHE A 41 24.67 -25.60 3.07
C PHE A 41 25.06 -26.91 2.39
N GLU A 42 24.20 -27.91 2.52
CA GLU A 42 24.38 -29.21 1.87
C GLU A 42 23.08 -29.66 1.20
N LEU A 43 23.21 -30.17 -0.02
CA LEU A 43 22.09 -30.73 -0.77
C LEU A 43 22.53 -32.06 -1.41
N ILE A 44 21.73 -33.10 -1.22
CA ILE A 44 21.94 -34.42 -1.85
C ILE A 44 20.94 -34.56 -3.00
N VAL A 45 21.44 -34.80 -4.20
CA VAL A 45 20.65 -34.92 -5.43
C VAL A 45 21.16 -36.07 -6.31
N PRO A 46 20.37 -36.58 -7.26
CA PRO A 46 20.82 -37.55 -8.25
C PRO A 46 22.06 -37.08 -9.04
N ASP A 47 22.92 -38.02 -9.45
CA ASP A 47 24.18 -37.75 -10.16
C ASP A 47 24.04 -37.15 -11.58
N MET A 48 22.82 -37.09 -12.13
CA MET A 48 22.52 -36.36 -13.35
C MET A 48 22.71 -34.84 -13.22
N TYR A 49 22.69 -34.32 -11.98
CA TYR A 49 23.07 -32.94 -11.68
C TYR A 49 24.56 -32.96 -11.33
N GLN A 50 25.39 -32.21 -12.04
CA GLN A 50 26.85 -32.20 -11.82
C GLN A 50 27.36 -30.91 -11.17
N SER A 51 26.56 -29.84 -11.21
CA SER A 51 26.88 -28.59 -10.54
C SER A 51 25.61 -27.87 -10.09
N ALA A 52 25.78 -26.89 -9.20
CA ALA A 52 24.67 -26.10 -8.70
C ALA A 52 25.10 -24.70 -8.29
N SER A 53 24.11 -23.80 -8.25
CA SER A 53 24.24 -22.49 -7.64
C SER A 53 23.15 -22.28 -6.60
N LEU A 54 23.55 -21.81 -5.42
CA LEU A 54 22.64 -21.35 -4.38
C LEU A 54 22.30 -19.89 -4.65
N GLU A 55 21.03 -19.62 -4.87
CA GLU A 55 20.49 -18.30 -5.16
C GLU A 55 19.82 -17.72 -3.91
N LEU A 56 20.29 -16.55 -3.50
CA LEU A 56 19.75 -15.71 -2.44
C LEU A 56 19.60 -14.29 -2.99
N TYR A 57 18.37 -13.90 -3.34
CA TYR A 57 18.07 -12.62 -4.00
C TYR A 57 18.87 -12.38 -5.29
N GLN A 58 19.78 -11.41 -5.28
CA GLN A 58 20.66 -11.07 -6.41
C GLN A 58 22.03 -11.75 -6.29
N HIS A 59 22.23 -12.57 -5.27
CA HIS A 59 23.47 -13.31 -5.03
C HIS A 59 23.33 -14.74 -5.53
N SER A 60 24.21 -15.10 -6.46
CA SER A 60 24.35 -16.45 -7.01
C SER A 60 25.68 -17.00 -6.50
N ILE A 61 25.62 -18.06 -5.69
CA ILE A 61 26.78 -18.63 -5.00
C ILE A 61 27.08 -19.99 -5.62
N SER A 62 28.23 -20.09 -6.29
CA SER A 62 28.68 -21.35 -6.87
C SER A 62 28.95 -22.40 -5.79
N VAL A 63 28.64 -23.66 -6.10
CA VAL A 63 28.99 -24.80 -5.24
C VAL A 63 30.49 -24.80 -4.91
N SER A 64 30.82 -25.06 -3.64
CA SER A 64 32.21 -25.08 -3.18
C SER A 64 32.84 -26.45 -3.35
N GLU A 65 32.10 -27.50 -3.02
CA GLU A 65 32.58 -28.88 -3.11
C GLU A 65 31.46 -29.80 -3.61
N VAL A 66 31.83 -30.78 -4.44
CA VAL A 66 30.94 -31.84 -4.93
C VAL A 66 31.55 -33.18 -4.53
N THR A 67 30.80 -33.99 -3.80
CA THR A 67 31.26 -35.28 -3.27
C THR A 67 30.26 -36.40 -3.59
N TYR A 68 30.75 -37.64 -3.67
CA TYR A 68 29.94 -38.83 -3.96
C TYR A 68 29.78 -39.65 -2.68
N PRO A 69 28.67 -39.50 -1.94
CA PRO A 69 28.49 -40.20 -0.66
C PRO A 69 28.40 -41.71 -0.87
N SER A 70 29.29 -42.47 -0.23
CA SER A 70 29.34 -43.95 -0.31
C SER A 70 28.05 -44.63 0.15
N GLU A 71 27.28 -43.95 1.01
CA GLU A 71 26.02 -44.45 1.58
C GLU A 71 24.83 -44.38 0.61
N HIS A 72 24.94 -43.60 -0.48
CA HIS A 72 23.88 -43.39 -1.46
C HIS A 72 24.42 -43.50 -2.89
N PRO A 73 24.51 -44.73 -3.45
CA PRO A 73 24.95 -44.94 -4.83
C PRO A 73 24.04 -44.21 -5.82
N GLY A 74 24.63 -43.48 -6.78
CA GLY A 74 23.90 -42.68 -7.80
C GLY A 74 23.44 -41.30 -7.32
N MET A 75 23.87 -40.86 -6.13
CA MET A 75 23.64 -39.51 -5.63
C MET A 75 24.95 -38.74 -5.53
N ILE A 76 24.87 -37.42 -5.64
CA ILE A 76 25.94 -36.48 -5.33
C ILE A 76 25.53 -35.59 -4.17
N LYS A 77 26.51 -35.17 -3.38
CA LYS A 77 26.38 -34.18 -2.31
C LYS A 77 27.06 -32.90 -2.75
N LEU A 78 26.27 -31.85 -2.87
CA LEU A 78 26.67 -30.48 -3.18
C LEU A 78 26.82 -29.70 -1.88
N THR A 79 27.98 -29.08 -1.66
CA THR A 79 28.29 -28.35 -0.43
C THR A 79 28.70 -26.90 -0.76
N TRP A 80 28.09 -25.94 -0.06
CA TRP A 80 28.50 -24.53 -0.08
C TRP A 80 29.16 -24.18 1.25
N ILE A 81 30.45 -23.84 1.20
CA ILE A 81 31.28 -23.53 2.36
C ILE A 81 31.60 -22.04 2.37
N PRO A 82 31.45 -21.35 3.52
CA PRO A 82 31.84 -19.95 3.61
C PRO A 82 33.34 -19.71 3.33
N THR A 83 33.67 -18.78 2.44
CA THR A 83 35.06 -18.45 2.13
C THR A 83 35.74 -17.70 3.27
N THR A 84 36.81 -18.25 3.84
CA THR A 84 37.60 -17.65 4.93
C THR A 84 38.76 -16.78 4.39
N GLY A 85 38.45 -15.77 3.57
CA GLY A 85 39.43 -14.77 3.15
C GLY A 85 39.72 -13.72 4.23
N SER A 86 40.81 -12.95 4.09
CA SER A 86 41.34 -11.98 5.08
C SER A 86 40.38 -10.86 5.55
N TYR A 87 39.17 -10.78 4.99
CA TYR A 87 38.08 -9.91 5.44
C TYR A 87 36.94 -10.78 6.02
N SER A 88 36.87 -10.85 7.36
CA SER A 88 36.05 -11.79 8.14
C SER A 88 34.53 -11.66 8.01
N THR A 89 34.02 -10.67 7.28
CA THR A 89 32.58 -10.47 7.05
C THR A 89 32.06 -11.17 5.79
N ASN A 90 32.94 -11.50 4.83
CA ASN A 90 32.54 -12.19 3.59
C ASN A 90 32.18 -13.67 3.80
N SER A 91 32.49 -14.23 4.97
CA SER A 91 32.13 -15.61 5.34
C SER A 91 30.73 -15.73 5.96
N LYS A 92 29.98 -14.63 6.11
CA LYS A 92 28.66 -14.60 6.76
C LYS A 92 27.60 -14.24 5.73
N LEU A 93 26.87 -15.23 5.24
CA LEU A 93 25.91 -15.08 4.14
C LEU A 93 24.83 -14.03 4.46
N PHE A 94 24.33 -14.02 5.69
CA PHE A 94 23.26 -13.14 6.13
C PHE A 94 23.76 -11.88 6.84
N TRP A 95 25.02 -11.49 6.66
CA TRP A 95 25.53 -10.27 7.28
C TRP A 95 24.75 -9.05 6.78
N ASN A 96 24.24 -8.23 7.72
CA ASN A 96 23.35 -7.10 7.44
C ASN A 96 22.00 -7.49 6.81
N TYR A 97 21.64 -8.77 6.85
CA TYR A 97 20.35 -9.26 6.41
C TYR A 97 19.46 -9.52 7.63
N PHE A 98 18.22 -9.06 7.57
CA PHE A 98 17.25 -9.13 8.66
C PHE A 98 15.86 -9.19 8.07
N GLY A 99 15.11 -10.25 8.35
CA GLY A 99 13.87 -10.53 7.64
C GLY A 99 13.70 -11.99 7.23
N VAL A 100 12.95 -12.24 6.15
CA VAL A 100 12.67 -13.58 5.63
C VAL A 100 13.56 -13.86 4.43
N ALA A 101 14.53 -14.75 4.59
CA ALA A 101 15.38 -15.18 3.48
C ALA A 101 14.73 -16.33 2.71
N GLU A 102 14.58 -16.14 1.40
CA GLU A 102 14.19 -17.18 0.46
C GLU A 102 15.43 -17.76 -0.22
N LEU A 103 15.53 -19.09 -0.23
CA LEU A 103 16.64 -19.79 -0.84
C LEU A 103 16.14 -20.66 -1.99
N SER A 104 16.86 -20.63 -3.10
CA SER A 104 16.63 -21.55 -4.20
C SER A 104 17.96 -22.11 -4.71
N VAL A 105 17.92 -23.30 -5.28
CA VAL A 105 19.08 -23.93 -5.90
C VAL A 105 18.78 -24.17 -7.36
N ILE A 106 19.66 -23.66 -8.22
CA ILE A 106 19.69 -23.97 -9.65
C ILE A 106 20.57 -25.20 -9.82
N LEU A 107 20.00 -26.29 -10.30
CA LEU A 107 20.70 -27.53 -10.61
C LEU A 107 21.03 -27.60 -12.11
N MET A 108 22.29 -27.94 -12.41
CA MET A 108 22.81 -27.95 -13.78
C MET A 108 23.45 -29.28 -14.14
N ASN A 109 23.38 -29.65 -15.42
CA ASN A 109 24.11 -30.80 -15.97
C ASN A 109 25.58 -30.49 -16.24
N ASP A 110 26.28 -31.49 -16.75
CA ASP A 110 27.68 -31.52 -17.15
C ASP A 110 28.01 -30.44 -18.20
N ALA A 111 27.04 -30.10 -19.05
CA ALA A 111 27.15 -29.09 -20.09
C ALA A 111 26.87 -27.67 -19.57
N GLY A 112 26.53 -27.52 -18.28
CA GLY A 112 26.15 -26.25 -17.66
C GLY A 112 24.75 -25.76 -18.06
N GLU A 113 23.91 -26.66 -18.58
CA GLU A 113 22.51 -26.37 -18.85
C GLU A 113 21.71 -26.49 -17.56
N ILE A 114 20.82 -25.52 -17.34
CA ILE A 114 19.91 -25.51 -16.19
C ILE A 114 18.87 -26.59 -16.41
N ILE A 115 18.86 -27.61 -15.54
CA ILE A 115 17.86 -28.69 -15.57
C ILE A 115 16.66 -28.30 -14.71
N GLU A 116 16.92 -27.81 -13.50
CA GLU A 116 15.88 -27.63 -12.49
C GLU A 116 16.18 -26.44 -11.57
N LEU A 117 15.12 -25.78 -11.10
CA LEU A 117 15.15 -24.75 -10.08
C LEU A 117 14.30 -25.23 -8.91
N VAL A 118 14.94 -25.42 -7.76
CA VAL A 118 14.28 -25.89 -6.53
C VAL A 118 14.21 -24.75 -5.53
N SER A 119 13.00 -24.38 -5.11
CA SER A 119 12.79 -23.39 -4.05
C SER A 119 12.58 -24.10 -2.71
N PHE A 120 13.21 -23.60 -1.65
CA PHE A 120 13.11 -24.17 -0.32
C PHE A 120 12.25 -23.30 0.59
N GLN A 121 11.77 -23.89 1.69
CA GLN A 121 11.07 -23.17 2.74
C GLN A 121 11.88 -21.94 3.18
N PRO A 122 11.25 -20.76 3.27
CA PRO A 122 11.92 -19.56 3.75
C PRO A 122 12.40 -19.72 5.19
N LEU A 123 13.42 -18.95 5.56
CA LEU A 123 13.95 -18.91 6.92
C LEU A 123 13.93 -17.48 7.46
N GLN A 124 13.79 -17.34 8.77
CA GLN A 124 13.87 -16.07 9.46
C GLN A 124 15.31 -15.77 9.86
N VAL A 125 15.81 -14.61 9.46
CA VAL A 125 17.10 -14.09 9.91
C VAL A 125 16.85 -13.06 11.00
N ALA A 126 17.36 -13.34 12.20
CA ALA A 126 17.32 -12.41 13.33
C ALA A 126 18.59 -11.54 13.35
N ALA A 127 18.41 -10.26 13.65
CA ALA A 127 19.50 -9.29 13.69
C ALA A 127 19.81 -8.85 15.13
N SER A 128 21.03 -8.35 15.30
CA SER A 128 21.47 -7.73 16.55
C SER A 128 20.62 -6.50 16.90
N LYS A 129 20.58 -6.15 18.18
CA LYS A 129 19.80 -4.97 18.65
C LYS A 129 20.17 -3.67 17.92
N SER A 130 21.44 -3.44 17.60
CA SER A 130 21.88 -2.23 16.91
C SER A 130 21.38 -2.15 15.46
N GLN A 131 21.32 -3.29 14.76
CA GLN A 131 20.77 -3.36 13.40
C GLN A 131 19.24 -3.24 13.42
N ALA A 132 18.59 -3.83 14.44
CA ALA A 132 17.15 -3.67 14.64
C ALA A 132 16.76 -2.20 14.95
N GLU A 133 17.61 -1.45 15.65
CA GLU A 133 17.41 -0.02 15.90
C GLU A 133 17.47 0.81 14.61
N LYS A 134 18.41 0.51 13.71
CA LYS A 134 18.46 1.16 12.38
C LYS A 134 17.19 0.91 11.55
N VAL A 135 16.62 -0.28 11.64
CA VAL A 135 15.33 -0.60 11.00
C VAL A 135 14.19 0.22 11.58
N GLU A 136 14.14 0.31 12.92
CA GLU A 136 13.15 1.10 13.62
C GLU A 136 13.21 2.58 13.22
N GLN A 137 14.42 3.15 13.13
CA GLN A 137 14.63 4.52 12.67
C GLN A 137 14.12 4.77 11.24
N MET A 138 14.29 3.80 10.33
CA MET A 138 13.75 3.92 8.96
C MET A 138 12.22 3.85 8.96
N PHE A 139 11.63 2.93 9.74
CA PHE A 139 10.18 2.83 9.90
C PHE A 139 9.56 4.07 10.53
N GLU A 140 10.18 4.63 11.57
CA GLU A 140 9.71 5.87 12.20
C GLU A 140 9.70 7.06 11.23
N TYR A 141 10.65 7.12 10.29
CA TYR A 141 10.63 8.13 9.24
C TYR A 141 9.49 7.88 8.25
N LEU A 142 9.32 6.64 7.77
CA LEU A 142 8.24 6.29 6.83
C LEU A 142 6.85 6.50 7.43
N ALA A 143 6.68 6.30 8.73
CA ALA A 143 5.42 6.55 9.43
C ALA A 143 5.01 8.04 9.44
N LYS A 144 5.97 8.96 9.24
CA LYS A 144 5.70 10.40 9.12
C LYS A 144 5.28 10.80 7.70
N VAL A 145 5.46 9.93 6.70
CA VAL A 145 5.04 10.21 5.32
C VAL A 145 3.52 10.05 5.22
N SER A 146 2.86 10.95 4.47
CA SER A 146 1.41 10.88 4.30
C SER A 146 1.01 9.56 3.63
N PRO A 147 -0.07 8.90 4.07
CA PRO A 147 -0.54 7.66 3.48
C PRO A 147 -0.89 7.77 1.99
N GLU A 148 -1.31 8.94 1.51
CA GLU A 148 -1.60 9.24 0.11
C GLU A 148 -0.31 9.28 -0.71
N THR A 149 0.76 9.84 -0.13
CA THR A 149 2.08 9.90 -0.74
C THR A 149 2.71 8.49 -0.79
N LEU A 150 2.56 7.71 0.28
CA LEU A 150 2.90 6.28 0.27
C LEU A 150 2.09 5.55 -0.80
N HIS A 151 0.79 5.81 -0.90
CA HIS A 151 -0.11 5.13 -1.84
C HIS A 151 0.25 5.39 -3.29
N SER A 152 0.36 6.67 -3.68
CA SER A 152 0.77 7.05 -5.04
C SER A 152 2.14 6.48 -5.44
N THR A 153 3.08 6.41 -4.50
CA THR A 153 4.43 5.88 -4.75
C THR A 153 4.42 4.36 -4.89
N PHE A 154 3.79 3.63 -3.97
CA PHE A 154 3.83 2.17 -3.94
C PHE A 154 2.85 1.52 -4.93
N SER A 155 1.69 2.11 -5.20
CA SER A 155 0.74 1.57 -6.20
C SER A 155 1.30 1.66 -7.64
N ALA A 156 2.13 2.68 -7.94
CA ALA A 156 2.74 2.85 -9.26
C ALA A 156 3.77 1.77 -9.63
N THR A 157 4.39 1.09 -8.64
CA THR A 157 5.51 0.16 -8.89
C THR A 157 5.14 -1.20 -9.49
N ARG A 158 3.85 -1.55 -9.59
CA ARG A 158 3.38 -2.74 -10.35
C ARG A 158 2.52 -2.40 -11.57
N HIS A 159 1.82 -1.26 -11.57
CA HIS A 159 0.94 -0.84 -12.66
C HIS A 159 1.65 0.10 -13.63
N SER A 160 2.53 -0.44 -14.47
CA SER A 160 3.05 0.26 -15.66
C SER A 160 2.10 0.13 -16.87
N VAL A 161 0.81 -0.13 -16.64
CA VAL A 161 -0.26 -0.15 -17.64
C VAL A 161 -1.53 0.39 -17.01
N GLY A 162 -1.96 1.58 -17.44
CA GLY A 162 -3.29 2.16 -17.21
C GLY A 162 -3.64 2.46 -15.76
N PHE A 163 -3.70 3.74 -15.39
CA PHE A 163 -4.57 4.15 -14.28
C PHE A 163 -6.00 3.71 -14.66
N GLU A 164 -6.58 2.75 -13.94
CA GLU A 164 -8.04 2.64 -13.91
C GLU A 164 -8.54 3.90 -13.17
N GLU A 165 -9.16 4.82 -13.91
CA GLU A 165 -9.84 5.97 -13.30
C GLU A 165 -10.83 5.47 -12.25
N GLY A 166 -10.66 5.93 -11.00
CA GLY A 166 -11.56 5.59 -9.89
C GLY A 166 -11.02 4.59 -8.86
N LEU A 167 -9.71 4.43 -8.67
CA LEU A 167 -9.17 3.80 -7.47
C LEU A 167 -8.98 4.82 -6.34
N ILE A 168 -9.43 4.49 -5.12
CA ILE A 168 -9.30 5.35 -3.93
C ILE A 168 -8.51 4.65 -2.82
N SER A 169 -7.75 5.42 -2.03
CA SER A 169 -6.99 4.88 -0.91
C SER A 169 -7.93 4.43 0.23
N PRO A 170 -7.51 3.48 1.08
CA PRO A 170 -8.24 3.10 2.28
C PRO A 170 -8.50 4.28 3.23
N ASN A 171 -7.53 5.19 3.37
CA ASN A 171 -7.68 6.39 4.19
C ASN A 171 -8.70 7.37 3.61
N HIS A 172 -8.68 7.61 2.31
CA HIS A 172 -9.70 8.43 1.66
C HIS A 172 -11.10 7.81 1.83
N THR A 173 -11.20 6.47 1.82
CA THR A 173 -12.45 5.79 2.13
C THR A 173 -12.90 6.04 3.58
N PHE A 174 -11.96 6.07 4.52
CA PHE A 174 -12.23 6.41 5.92
C PHE A 174 -12.66 7.88 6.08
N GLU A 175 -11.95 8.83 5.48
CA GLU A 175 -12.31 10.25 5.49
C GLU A 175 -13.73 10.49 4.95
N ARG A 176 -14.13 9.74 3.91
CA ARG A 176 -15.50 9.79 3.41
C ARG A 176 -16.52 9.26 4.43
N ILE A 177 -16.17 8.25 5.24
CA ILE A 177 -17.03 7.77 6.34
C ILE A 177 -17.15 8.88 7.39
N GLU A 178 -16.04 9.52 7.77
CA GLU A 178 -16.06 10.64 8.73
C GLU A 178 -16.91 11.80 8.23
N HIS A 179 -16.76 12.19 6.95
CA HIS A 179 -17.57 13.23 6.33
C HIS A 179 -19.06 12.85 6.31
N ALA A 180 -19.39 11.63 5.89
CA ALA A 180 -20.77 11.14 5.89
C ALA A 180 -21.37 11.11 7.30
N LEU A 181 -20.58 10.71 8.30
CA LEU A 181 -20.99 10.66 9.71
C LEU A 181 -21.22 12.07 10.27
N ALA A 182 -20.36 13.03 9.94
CA ALA A 182 -20.53 14.44 10.31
C ALA A 182 -21.82 15.02 9.71
N ALA A 183 -22.02 14.85 8.41
CA ALA A 183 -23.24 15.30 7.73
C ALA A 183 -24.50 14.64 8.32
N PHE A 184 -24.43 13.34 8.62
CA PHE A 184 -25.54 12.63 9.25
C PHE A 184 -25.85 13.19 10.64
N LYS A 185 -24.83 13.44 11.47
CA LYS A 185 -24.98 14.00 12.81
C LYS A 185 -25.63 15.39 12.80
N GLU A 186 -25.30 16.22 11.81
CA GLU A 186 -25.91 17.55 11.67
C GLU A 186 -27.38 17.48 11.21
N LEU A 187 -27.69 16.59 10.27
CA LEU A 187 -29.01 16.56 9.61
C LEU A 187 -30.06 15.70 10.34
N ILE A 188 -29.63 14.72 11.14
CA ILE A 188 -30.54 13.73 11.75
C ILE A 188 -31.56 14.37 12.69
N GLN A 189 -31.18 15.42 13.43
CA GLN A 189 -32.10 16.11 14.34
C GLN A 189 -33.28 16.74 13.59
N GLY A 190 -33.02 17.34 12.41
CA GLY A 190 -34.08 17.92 11.58
C GLY A 190 -35.03 16.88 11.00
N ILE A 191 -34.53 15.66 10.76
CA ILE A 191 -35.33 14.53 10.28
C ILE A 191 -36.24 13.99 11.38
N LEU A 192 -35.71 13.83 12.60
CA LEU A 192 -36.45 13.27 13.74
C LEU A 192 -37.50 14.24 14.31
N GLN A 193 -37.24 15.56 14.27
CA GLN A 193 -38.21 16.56 14.71
C GLN A 193 -39.43 16.64 13.80
N LYS A 194 -39.26 16.35 12.49
CA LYS A 194 -40.33 16.42 11.50
C LYS A 194 -40.20 15.27 10.49
N PRO A 195 -40.53 14.03 10.91
CA PRO A 195 -40.40 12.86 10.07
C PRO A 195 -41.35 12.93 8.88
N LEU A 196 -40.94 12.36 7.75
CA LEU A 196 -41.86 12.11 6.64
C LEU A 196 -42.67 10.86 6.96
N THR A 197 -44.00 11.00 6.95
CA THR A 197 -44.97 9.93 7.19
C THR A 197 -45.93 9.79 6.00
N ARG A 198 -46.71 8.70 6.01
CA ARG A 198 -47.84 8.47 5.11
C ARG A 198 -49.03 7.98 5.94
N LEU A 199 -50.23 8.41 5.58
CA LEU A 199 -51.47 7.90 6.17
C LEU A 199 -51.82 6.53 5.56
N VAL A 200 -52.11 5.56 6.41
CA VAL A 200 -52.53 4.21 6.00
C VAL A 200 -53.80 3.85 6.76
N PRO A 201 -54.84 3.34 6.07
CA PRO A 201 -56.07 2.91 6.74
C PRO A 201 -55.79 1.68 7.61
N LYS A 202 -56.21 1.75 8.86
CA LYS A 202 -56.18 0.66 9.83
C LYS A 202 -57.57 0.51 10.45
N HIS A 203 -58.13 -0.68 10.30
CA HIS A 203 -59.45 -0.99 10.82
C HIS A 203 -59.39 -1.17 12.34
N ARG A 204 -60.25 -0.44 13.07
CA ARG A 204 -60.37 -0.56 14.53
C ARG A 204 -61.84 -0.66 14.92
N LEU A 205 -62.11 -1.48 15.93
CA LEU A 205 -63.44 -1.56 16.54
C LEU A 205 -63.68 -0.32 17.39
N LYS A 206 -64.73 0.43 17.08
CA LYS A 206 -65.15 1.61 17.83
C LYS A 206 -66.65 1.55 18.13
N PRO A 207 -67.08 2.10 19.28
CA PRO A 207 -68.49 2.35 19.50
C PRO A 207 -69.00 3.37 18.49
N VAL A 208 -70.24 3.17 18.02
CA VAL A 208 -70.83 3.99 16.95
C VAL A 208 -72.19 4.56 17.33
N ASN A 209 -72.55 5.67 16.69
CA ASN A 209 -73.77 6.41 16.94
C ASN A 209 -74.69 6.54 15.70
N GLY A 210 -74.29 6.00 14.54
CA GLY A 210 -75.08 6.00 13.31
C GLY A 210 -74.74 7.15 12.35
N GLN A 211 -73.74 7.98 12.68
CA GLN A 211 -73.28 9.07 11.81
C GLN A 211 -71.89 8.81 11.20
N GLU A 212 -71.38 7.59 11.31
CA GLU A 212 -70.07 7.20 10.79
C GLU A 212 -70.09 6.94 9.29
N ASP A 213 -69.03 7.35 8.60
CA ASP A 213 -68.81 6.99 7.20
C ASP A 213 -68.42 5.51 7.09
N LEU A 214 -69.31 4.68 6.55
CA LEU A 214 -69.10 3.25 6.35
C LEU A 214 -68.42 2.98 5.02
N ASP A 215 -67.36 2.18 5.02
CA ASP A 215 -66.77 1.61 3.81
C ASP A 215 -67.22 0.16 3.57
N ASP A 216 -66.89 -0.40 2.41
CA ASP A 216 -67.26 -1.78 2.06
C ASP A 216 -66.75 -2.80 3.10
N SER A 217 -65.60 -2.53 3.71
CA SER A 217 -65.00 -3.35 4.78
C SER A 217 -65.84 -3.32 6.07
N SER A 218 -66.33 -2.13 6.45
CA SER A 218 -67.19 -1.91 7.61
C SER A 218 -68.52 -2.63 7.44
N VAL A 219 -69.11 -2.55 6.26
CA VAL A 219 -70.36 -3.26 5.92
C VAL A 219 -70.16 -4.78 5.92
N GLY A 220 -69.09 -5.26 5.28
CA GLY A 220 -68.76 -6.69 5.25
C GLY A 220 -68.58 -7.26 6.66
N TRP A 221 -67.87 -6.54 7.53
CA TRP A 221 -67.70 -6.94 8.92
C TRP A 221 -69.02 -6.95 9.70
N LEU A 222 -69.90 -5.97 9.49
CA LEU A 222 -71.22 -5.93 10.14
C LEU A 222 -72.08 -7.13 9.74
N LEU A 223 -72.07 -7.51 8.46
CA LEU A 223 -72.79 -8.69 7.95
C LEU A 223 -72.29 -10.00 8.56
N GLU A 224 -70.99 -10.09 8.87
CA GLU A 224 -70.41 -11.24 9.57
C GLU A 224 -70.66 -11.22 11.09
N ASN A 225 -71.01 -10.06 11.66
CA ASN A 225 -71.11 -9.85 13.10
C ASN A 225 -72.47 -9.24 13.51
N LEU A 226 -73.57 -9.75 12.95
CA LEU A 226 -74.93 -9.24 13.22
C LEU A 226 -75.33 -9.25 14.71
N SER A 227 -74.64 -10.01 15.57
CA SER A 227 -74.86 -10.03 17.02
C SER A 227 -74.59 -8.69 17.71
N VAL A 228 -73.91 -7.74 17.04
CA VAL A 228 -73.65 -6.41 17.59
C VAL A 228 -74.81 -5.43 17.37
N LEU A 229 -75.86 -5.85 16.67
CA LEU A 229 -77.04 -5.05 16.38
C LEU A 229 -78.06 -5.10 17.51
N GLU A 230 -78.60 -3.95 17.88
CA GLU A 230 -79.71 -3.80 18.81
C GLU A 230 -80.86 -3.03 18.16
N PRO A 231 -82.13 -3.35 18.47
CA PRO A 231 -83.26 -2.57 17.98
C PRO A 231 -83.17 -1.12 18.42
N THR A 232 -83.52 -0.19 17.53
CA THR A 232 -83.60 1.25 17.82
C THR A 232 -84.91 1.82 17.29
N ASP A 233 -85.47 2.80 17.98
CA ASP A 233 -86.65 3.54 17.51
C ASP A 233 -86.26 4.80 16.73
N CYS A 234 -84.96 5.11 16.65
CA CYS A 234 -84.42 6.31 15.99
C CYS A 234 -83.88 5.96 14.59
N PRO A 235 -84.57 6.37 13.50
CA PRO A 235 -84.12 6.08 12.13
C PRO A 235 -82.75 6.67 11.80
N ASP A 236 -82.41 7.83 12.37
CA ASP A 236 -81.16 8.54 12.11
C ASP A 236 -79.93 7.86 12.74
N GLU A 237 -80.13 6.93 13.67
CA GLU A 237 -79.05 6.14 14.30
C GLU A 237 -78.97 4.71 13.76
N ALA A 238 -79.88 4.34 12.86
CA ALA A 238 -80.00 2.99 12.34
C ALA A 238 -78.92 2.71 11.29
N HIS A 239 -78.23 1.59 11.45
CA HIS A 239 -77.23 1.11 10.50
C HIS A 239 -77.84 0.14 9.48
N ILE A 240 -78.87 -0.61 9.90
CA ILE A 240 -79.60 -1.58 9.07
C ILE A 240 -81.11 -1.43 9.31
N THR A 241 -81.88 -1.61 8.25
CA THR A 241 -83.34 -1.77 8.31
C THR A 241 -83.72 -3.17 7.84
N PHE A 242 -84.57 -3.85 8.61
CA PHE A 242 -85.02 -5.20 8.28
C PHE A 242 -86.49 -5.37 8.68
N ASP A 243 -87.34 -5.80 7.75
CA ASP A 243 -88.78 -6.01 7.94
C ASP A 243 -89.55 -4.83 8.58
N GLY A 244 -89.06 -3.60 8.38
CA GLY A 244 -89.68 -2.37 8.89
C GLY A 244 -89.17 -1.92 10.26
N ASP A 245 -88.35 -2.72 10.92
CA ASP A 245 -87.67 -2.38 12.17
C ASP A 245 -86.25 -1.82 11.90
N TYR A 246 -85.79 -0.94 12.78
CA TYR A 246 -84.48 -0.30 12.70
C TYR A 246 -83.50 -0.93 13.68
N TYR A 247 -82.27 -1.16 13.23
CA TYR A 247 -81.21 -1.75 14.04
C TYR A 247 -79.95 -0.90 14.04
N LYS A 248 -79.39 -0.69 15.23
CA LYS A 248 -78.15 0.07 15.46
C LYS A 248 -77.04 -0.89 15.89
N ALA A 249 -75.87 -0.78 15.29
CA ALA A 249 -74.69 -1.48 15.78
C ALA A 249 -74.15 -0.77 17.03
N ASN A 250 -73.78 -1.52 18.07
CA ASN A 250 -73.11 -0.95 19.25
C ASN A 250 -71.62 -0.70 19.02
N VAL A 251 -71.01 -1.48 18.13
CA VAL A 251 -69.60 -1.37 17.72
C VAL A 251 -69.51 -1.68 16.24
N LEU A 252 -68.67 -0.93 15.51
CA LEU A 252 -68.30 -1.22 14.13
C LEU A 252 -66.79 -1.20 13.95
N MET A 253 -66.33 -1.99 12.98
CA MET A 253 -64.96 -1.94 12.49
C MET A 253 -64.84 -0.83 11.45
N LEU A 254 -64.21 0.29 11.82
CA LEU A 254 -64.08 1.46 10.95
C LEU A 254 -62.63 1.69 10.52
N PRO A 255 -62.38 2.15 9.28
CA PRO A 255 -61.04 2.52 8.82
C PRO A 255 -60.59 3.84 9.47
N GLU A 256 -59.53 3.78 10.28
CA GLU A 256 -58.86 4.97 10.83
C GLU A 256 -57.51 5.17 10.13
N LEU A 257 -57.20 6.42 9.75
CA LEU A 257 -55.92 6.73 9.12
C LEU A 257 -54.83 6.85 10.20
N ASP A 258 -53.97 5.84 10.29
CA ASP A 258 -52.77 5.88 11.13
C ASP A 258 -51.60 6.45 10.32
N GLU A 259 -50.79 7.30 10.95
CA GLU A 259 -49.51 7.73 10.38
C GLU A 259 -48.46 6.62 10.51
N THR A 260 -47.78 6.33 9.40
CA THR A 260 -46.62 5.44 9.38
C THR A 260 -45.41 6.13 8.79
N SER A 261 -44.25 5.90 9.40
CA SER A 261 -42.93 6.26 8.87
C SER A 261 -42.35 5.20 7.93
N ASP A 262 -43.06 4.10 7.68
CA ASP A 262 -42.64 3.05 6.75
C ASP A 262 -42.81 3.48 5.28
N ILE A 263 -41.90 4.34 4.82
CA ILE A 263 -41.87 4.92 3.47
C ILE A 263 -40.47 4.83 2.88
N TYR A 264 -40.40 4.97 1.55
CA TYR A 264 -39.16 4.93 0.77
C TYR A 264 -38.07 5.85 1.34
N GLU A 265 -38.43 7.09 1.69
CA GLU A 265 -37.47 8.08 2.15
C GLU A 265 -36.74 7.63 3.42
N ASN A 266 -37.46 6.97 4.32
CA ASN A 266 -36.92 6.49 5.59
C ASN A 266 -36.16 5.18 5.39
N TRP A 267 -36.59 4.30 4.46
CA TRP A 267 -35.84 3.09 4.08
C TRP A 267 -34.44 3.41 3.59
N VAL A 268 -34.30 4.49 2.81
CA VAL A 268 -33.00 4.98 2.31
C VAL A 268 -32.10 5.42 3.45
N ILE A 269 -32.63 6.17 4.42
CA ILE A 269 -31.86 6.69 5.58
C ILE A 269 -31.32 5.52 6.42
N HIS A 270 -32.19 4.55 6.74
CA HIS A 270 -31.79 3.33 7.45
C HIS A 270 -30.73 2.55 6.67
N GLY A 271 -30.96 2.31 5.38
CA GLY A 271 -30.03 1.57 4.53
C GLY A 271 -28.68 2.26 4.35
N PHE A 272 -28.63 3.59 4.40
CA PHE A 272 -27.38 4.36 4.38
C PHE A 272 -26.54 4.13 5.64
N VAL A 273 -27.14 4.22 6.84
CA VAL A 273 -26.43 3.95 8.10
C VAL A 273 -25.90 2.52 8.13
N GLU A 274 -26.70 1.55 7.70
CA GLU A 274 -26.26 0.14 7.59
C GLU A 274 -25.10 -0.03 6.60
N GLN A 275 -25.14 0.67 5.47
CA GLN A 275 -24.07 0.65 4.48
C GLN A 275 -22.77 1.27 5.01
N LEU A 276 -22.85 2.36 5.78
CA LEU A 276 -21.69 2.96 6.46
C LEU A 276 -21.09 1.99 7.47
N ILE A 277 -21.92 1.34 8.30
CA ILE A 277 -21.46 0.33 9.27
C ILE A 277 -20.75 -0.83 8.56
N HIS A 278 -21.36 -1.37 7.49
CA HIS A 278 -20.77 -2.48 6.75
C HIS A 278 -19.45 -2.07 6.09
N THR A 279 -19.39 -0.89 5.49
CA THR A 279 -18.16 -0.37 4.86
C THR A 279 -17.05 -0.18 5.91
N ALA A 280 -17.36 0.42 7.06
CA ALA A 280 -16.40 0.62 8.15
C ALA A 280 -15.88 -0.71 8.72
N LYS A 281 -16.77 -1.69 8.95
CA LYS A 281 -16.37 -3.03 9.41
C LYS A 281 -15.47 -3.76 8.40
N ASN A 282 -15.79 -3.69 7.11
CA ASN A 282 -14.96 -4.30 6.07
C ASN A 282 -13.59 -3.62 5.98
N LEU A 283 -13.53 -2.30 6.16
CA LEU A 283 -12.28 -1.54 6.18
C LEU A 283 -11.42 -1.95 7.40
N GLY A 284 -12.01 -1.97 8.60
CA GLY A 284 -11.32 -2.33 9.85
C GLY A 284 -10.81 -3.78 9.85
N SER A 285 -11.68 -4.75 9.53
CA SER A 285 -11.29 -6.17 9.46
C SER A 285 -10.17 -6.44 8.45
N ARG A 286 -10.17 -5.73 7.31
CA ARG A 286 -9.11 -5.86 6.31
C ARG A 286 -7.78 -5.25 6.80
N MET A 287 -7.83 -4.09 7.47
CA MET A 287 -6.66 -3.49 8.12
C MET A 287 -6.05 -4.42 9.19
N GLU A 288 -6.89 -4.99 10.06
CA GLU A 288 -6.45 -5.97 11.09
C GLU A 288 -5.84 -7.23 10.47
N SER A 289 -6.44 -7.75 9.39
CA SER A 289 -5.91 -8.94 8.71
C SER A 289 -4.50 -8.74 8.14
N GLU A 290 -4.16 -7.52 7.72
CA GLU A 290 -2.81 -7.18 7.25
C GLU A 290 -1.81 -7.04 8.42
N MET A 291 -2.27 -6.80 9.65
CA MET A 291 -1.44 -6.79 10.86
C MET A 291 -1.02 -8.20 11.31
N GLY A 292 -1.91 -9.20 11.18
CA GLY A 292 -1.73 -10.53 11.78
C GLY A 292 -0.90 -11.56 11.01
N ARG A 293 -0.33 -11.23 9.84
CA ARG A 293 0.25 -12.26 8.95
C ARG A 293 1.54 -12.93 9.44
N TYR A 294 2.22 -12.40 10.46
CA TYR A 294 3.48 -12.96 10.94
C TYR A 294 3.56 -12.97 12.47
N THR A 295 3.16 -14.07 13.09
CA THR A 295 3.43 -14.34 14.51
C THR A 295 4.71 -15.14 14.62
N SER A 296 5.79 -14.52 15.11
CA SER A 296 7.06 -15.19 15.40
C SER A 296 6.86 -16.10 16.62
N ALA A 297 6.65 -17.40 16.41
CA ALA A 297 6.52 -18.39 17.50
C ALA A 297 7.87 -18.99 17.93
N ALA A 298 8.91 -18.92 17.08
CA ALA A 298 10.23 -19.43 17.41
C ALA A 298 10.94 -18.56 18.47
N SER A 299 11.57 -19.20 19.47
CA SER A 299 12.33 -18.51 20.52
C SER A 299 13.60 -17.87 19.96
N ILE A 300 13.63 -16.54 19.94
CA ILE A 300 14.78 -15.77 19.46
C ILE A 300 15.84 -15.72 20.56
N PRO A 301 17.13 -15.99 20.25
CA PRO A 301 18.21 -15.88 21.23
C PRO A 301 18.31 -14.47 21.86
N SER A 302 18.63 -14.42 23.15
CA SER A 302 18.81 -13.16 23.89
C SER A 302 19.86 -12.26 23.22
N GLY A 303 19.51 -11.00 22.98
CA GLY A 303 20.37 -10.03 22.28
C GLY A 303 20.05 -9.84 20.79
N TYR A 304 19.16 -10.68 20.23
CA TYR A 304 18.65 -10.56 18.87
C TYR A 304 17.17 -10.23 18.88
N VAL A 305 16.69 -9.66 17.79
CA VAL A 305 15.30 -9.23 17.60
C VAL A 305 14.78 -9.81 16.29
N SER A 306 13.47 -9.99 16.17
CA SER A 306 12.81 -10.39 14.92
C SER A 306 12.41 -9.18 14.09
N PHE A 307 12.54 -9.29 12.77
CA PHE A 307 12.08 -8.27 11.85
C PHE A 307 10.57 -8.11 11.94
N PHE A 308 9.84 -9.21 12.12
CA PHE A 308 8.39 -9.21 12.25
C PHE A 308 7.90 -8.48 13.49
N GLU A 309 8.66 -8.52 14.59
CA GLU A 309 8.34 -7.74 15.79
C GLU A 309 8.40 -6.23 15.49
N LYS A 310 9.47 -5.79 14.84
CA LYS A 310 9.64 -4.38 14.41
C LYS A 310 8.63 -3.97 13.35
N LEU A 311 8.36 -4.83 12.36
CA LEU A 311 7.35 -4.60 11.34
C LEU A 311 5.95 -4.51 11.95
N THR A 312 5.61 -5.36 12.92
CA THR A 312 4.32 -5.31 13.62
C THR A 312 4.16 -4.00 14.39
N ARG A 313 5.22 -3.56 15.08
CA ARG A 313 5.24 -2.22 15.71
C ARG A 313 5.02 -1.11 14.67
N PHE A 314 5.72 -1.15 13.53
CA PHE A 314 5.53 -0.19 12.45
C PHE A 314 4.10 -0.20 11.89
N LYS A 315 3.54 -1.39 11.61
CA LYS A 315 2.14 -1.56 11.18
C LYS A 315 1.17 -0.93 12.18
N SER A 316 1.41 -1.14 13.48
CA SER A 316 0.59 -0.55 14.54
C SER A 316 0.70 0.98 14.61
N LEU A 317 1.88 1.55 14.34
CA LEU A 317 2.06 3.01 14.27
C LEU A 317 1.35 3.61 13.05
N LEU A 318 1.36 2.90 11.91
CA LEU A 318 0.85 3.41 10.65
C LEU A 318 -0.68 3.28 10.52
N ILE A 319 -1.26 2.18 11.01
CA ILE A 319 -2.70 1.88 10.85
C ILE A 319 -3.44 1.83 12.19
N GLY A 320 -2.75 1.65 13.33
CA GLY A 320 -3.42 1.45 14.63
C GLY A 320 -4.30 2.62 15.04
N THR A 321 -3.89 3.87 14.77
CA THR A 321 -4.73 5.05 15.01
C THR A 321 -5.99 5.05 14.14
N GLN A 322 -5.88 4.58 12.89
CA GLN A 322 -7.01 4.49 11.96
C GLN A 322 -8.00 3.40 12.39
N ILE A 323 -7.51 2.24 12.86
CA ILE A 323 -8.36 1.17 13.40
C ILE A 323 -9.18 1.70 14.59
N SER A 324 -8.54 2.36 15.55
CA SER A 324 -9.23 2.96 16.70
C SER A 324 -10.31 3.96 16.27
N LYS A 325 -10.01 4.82 15.28
CA LYS A 325 -10.98 5.77 14.74
C LYS A 325 -12.14 5.08 14.00
N ILE A 326 -11.87 4.00 13.26
CA ILE A 326 -12.90 3.18 12.59
C ILE A 326 -13.82 2.54 13.63
N GLU A 327 -13.28 1.99 14.71
CA GLU A 327 -14.06 1.39 15.80
C GLU A 327 -14.98 2.42 16.47
N GLU A 328 -14.46 3.64 16.71
CA GLU A 328 -15.25 4.76 17.24
C GLU A 328 -16.37 5.16 16.29
N ALA A 329 -16.09 5.30 14.98
CA ALA A 329 -17.09 5.59 13.96
C ALA A 329 -18.19 4.50 13.92
N ILE A 330 -17.81 3.22 14.00
CA ILE A 330 -18.77 2.10 14.07
C ILE A 330 -19.66 2.22 15.31
N LYS A 331 -19.09 2.57 16.47
CA LYS A 331 -19.85 2.75 17.71
C LYS A 331 -20.91 3.85 17.57
N VAL A 332 -20.53 4.99 17.01
CA VAL A 332 -21.44 6.12 16.75
C VAL A 332 -22.54 5.75 15.75
N LEU A 333 -22.19 5.09 14.64
CA LEU A 333 -23.18 4.65 13.64
C LEU A 333 -24.19 3.65 14.22
N LYS A 334 -23.76 2.74 15.12
CA LYS A 334 -24.67 1.82 15.82
C LYS A 334 -25.65 2.57 16.73
N GLN A 335 -25.22 3.66 17.38
CA GLN A 335 -26.11 4.50 18.17
C GLN A 335 -27.16 5.18 17.29
N PHE A 336 -26.76 5.70 16.12
CA PHE A 336 -27.71 6.26 15.16
C PHE A 336 -28.69 5.22 14.61
N LYS A 337 -28.22 3.99 14.33
CA LYS A 337 -29.10 2.90 13.93
C LYS A 337 -30.18 2.64 14.98
N LEU A 338 -29.80 2.52 16.26
CA LEU A 338 -30.74 2.33 17.36
C LEU A 338 -31.73 3.50 17.49
N LEU A 339 -31.24 4.74 17.35
CA LEU A 339 -32.08 5.94 17.40
C LEU A 339 -33.13 5.95 16.29
N LEU A 340 -32.73 5.59 15.06
CA LEU A 340 -33.63 5.48 13.92
C LEU A 340 -34.68 4.39 14.12
N GLU A 341 -34.29 3.21 14.63
CA GLU A 341 -35.22 2.10 14.91
C GLU A 341 -36.28 2.50 15.95
N GLN A 342 -35.92 3.33 16.93
CA GLN A 342 -36.83 3.78 17.97
C GLN A 342 -37.76 4.92 17.53
N GLN A 343 -37.24 5.91 16.79
CA GLN A 343 -37.96 7.15 16.48
C GLN A 343 -38.50 7.22 15.04
N LEU A 344 -37.98 6.39 14.14
CA LEU A 344 -38.37 6.36 12.73
C LEU A 344 -38.50 4.90 12.25
N PRO A 345 -39.43 4.11 12.83
CA PRO A 345 -39.52 2.68 12.57
C PRO A 345 -39.87 2.40 11.10
N VAL A 346 -39.15 1.46 10.50
CA VAL A 346 -39.39 1.00 9.12
C VAL A 346 -39.30 -0.52 9.04
N ASN A 347 -39.99 -1.11 8.06
CA ASN A 347 -40.02 -2.56 7.86
C ASN A 347 -38.86 -3.08 7.00
N ARG A 348 -38.17 -2.19 6.26
CA ARG A 348 -37.05 -2.55 5.40
C ARG A 348 -36.06 -1.41 5.21
N SER A 349 -34.85 -1.73 4.79
CA SER A 349 -33.81 -0.78 4.42
C SER A 349 -33.44 -0.91 2.94
N ILE A 350 -32.98 0.20 2.33
CA ILE A 350 -32.57 0.25 0.92
C ILE A 350 -31.12 0.70 0.83
N HIS A 351 -30.27 -0.11 0.20
CA HIS A 351 -28.84 0.16 0.03
C HIS A 351 -28.45 0.68 -1.36
N SER A 352 -29.42 0.84 -2.27
CA SER A 352 -29.19 1.36 -3.61
C SER A 352 -29.14 2.89 -3.63
N ARG A 353 -28.50 3.46 -4.66
CA ARG A 353 -28.49 4.92 -4.89
C ARG A 353 -29.93 5.46 -4.84
N PRO A 354 -30.21 6.48 -4.02
CA PRO A 354 -31.58 6.95 -3.84
C PRO A 354 -32.04 7.81 -5.01
N ILE A 355 -33.36 7.88 -5.16
CA ILE A 355 -34.06 8.74 -6.11
C ILE A 355 -34.61 9.91 -5.31
N ILE A 356 -34.35 11.13 -5.76
CA ILE A 356 -34.91 12.34 -5.15
C ILE A 356 -36.43 12.34 -5.41
N THR A 357 -37.23 12.34 -4.35
CA THR A 357 -38.69 12.38 -4.43
C THR A 357 -39.22 13.80 -4.18
N PRO A 358 -40.44 14.14 -4.63
CA PRO A 358 -41.06 15.43 -4.30
C PRO A 358 -41.14 15.70 -2.78
N LYS A 359 -41.33 14.65 -1.97
CA LYS A 359 -41.35 14.77 -0.51
C LYS A 359 -39.99 15.18 0.06
N THR A 360 -38.90 14.63 -0.49
CA THR A 360 -37.54 15.01 -0.08
C THR A 360 -37.19 16.43 -0.48
N ILE A 361 -37.56 16.88 -1.69
CA ILE A 361 -37.29 18.25 -2.16
C ILE A 361 -37.93 19.29 -1.24
N ASN A 362 -39.13 19.02 -0.76
CA ASN A 362 -39.88 19.94 0.09
C ASN A 362 -39.43 19.93 1.56
N ARG A 363 -38.42 19.10 1.93
CA ARG A 363 -37.89 18.98 3.29
C ARG A 363 -36.36 19.12 3.28
N PRO A 364 -35.80 20.29 3.68
CA PRO A 364 -34.37 20.56 3.57
C PRO A 364 -33.45 19.52 4.21
N ALA A 365 -33.80 19.01 5.40
CA ALA A 365 -33.01 18.00 6.10
C ALA A 365 -32.94 16.67 5.33
N TYR A 366 -34.05 16.24 4.72
CA TYR A 366 -34.09 15.06 3.86
C TYR A 366 -33.36 15.31 2.54
N GLN A 367 -33.58 16.46 1.90
CA GLN A 367 -32.91 16.82 0.65
C GLN A 367 -31.39 16.79 0.80
N ASN A 368 -30.87 17.48 1.81
CA ASN A 368 -29.42 17.55 2.06
C ASN A 368 -28.84 16.17 2.35
N LEU A 369 -29.54 15.36 3.17
CA LEU A 369 -29.07 14.02 3.47
C LEU A 369 -29.08 13.13 2.21
N PHE A 370 -30.12 13.21 1.38
CA PHE A 370 -30.19 12.47 0.12
C PHE A 370 -29.07 12.84 -0.84
N LEU A 371 -28.70 14.12 -0.92
CA LEU A 371 -27.55 14.56 -1.72
C LEU A 371 -26.24 13.96 -1.21
N GLU A 372 -26.03 13.90 0.09
CA GLU A 372 -24.86 13.24 0.69
C GLU A 372 -24.84 11.72 0.41
N ILE A 373 -26.00 11.06 0.46
CA ILE A 373 -26.12 9.64 0.10
C ILE A 373 -25.80 9.44 -1.39
N ILE A 374 -26.23 10.34 -2.27
CA ILE A 374 -25.91 10.27 -3.71
C ILE A 374 -24.40 10.41 -3.93
N LYS A 375 -23.76 11.42 -3.33
CA LYS A 375 -22.29 11.60 -3.38
C LYS A 375 -21.54 10.37 -2.83
N TRP A 376 -22.09 9.73 -1.79
CA TRP A 376 -21.53 8.50 -1.27
C TRP A 376 -21.55 7.37 -2.31
N HIS A 377 -22.57 7.28 -3.17
CA HIS A 377 -22.69 6.24 -4.19
C HIS A 377 -21.77 6.42 -5.42
N GLU A 378 -21.17 7.59 -5.63
CA GLU A 378 -20.25 7.88 -6.74
C GLU A 378 -18.83 7.30 -6.52
N LYS A 379 -18.74 6.10 -5.95
CA LYS A 379 -17.47 5.52 -5.44
C LYS A 379 -16.55 4.99 -6.53
N GLY A 380 -15.26 5.25 -6.33
CA GLY A 380 -14.18 4.41 -6.81
C GLY A 380 -13.98 3.12 -5.99
N LYS A 381 -13.32 2.11 -6.56
CA LYS A 381 -12.93 0.89 -5.83
C LYS A 381 -11.75 1.18 -4.90
N VAL A 382 -11.75 0.58 -3.71
CA VAL A 382 -10.64 0.77 -2.75
C VAL A 382 -9.41 -0.01 -3.20
N ASP A 383 -8.28 0.67 -3.36
CA ASP A 383 -7.00 0.07 -3.73
C ASP A 383 -6.10 -0.18 -2.51
N TRP A 384 -5.82 -1.46 -2.24
CA TRP A 384 -4.98 -1.91 -1.13
C TRP A 384 -3.52 -2.16 -1.52
N THR A 385 -3.20 -2.02 -2.81
CA THR A 385 -1.89 -2.40 -3.38
C THR A 385 -0.75 -1.68 -2.70
N ALA A 386 -0.93 -0.41 -2.35
CA ALA A 386 0.08 0.35 -1.61
C ALA A 386 0.44 -0.23 -0.24
N PHE A 387 -0.57 -0.57 0.57
CA PHE A 387 -0.35 -1.17 1.88
C PHE A 387 0.27 -2.56 1.75
N GLN A 388 -0.20 -3.34 0.76
CA GLN A 388 0.38 -4.65 0.47
C GLN A 388 1.86 -4.54 0.06
N ASN A 389 2.20 -3.58 -0.79
CA ASN A 389 3.59 -3.35 -1.22
C ASN A 389 4.48 -2.84 -0.09
N LEU A 390 3.97 -1.95 0.78
CA LEU A 390 4.70 -1.47 1.95
C LEU A 390 4.92 -2.61 2.98
N PHE A 391 3.93 -3.48 3.17
CA PHE A 391 4.00 -4.61 4.09
C PHE A 391 4.69 -5.84 3.51
N ALA A 392 4.94 -5.86 2.20
CA ALA A 392 5.78 -6.83 1.51
C ALA A 392 7.29 -6.48 1.60
N ILE A 393 7.66 -5.41 2.33
CA ILE A 393 9.06 -5.19 2.67
C ILE A 393 9.49 -6.31 3.63
N GLU A 394 10.27 -7.25 3.09
CA GLU A 394 10.69 -8.47 3.78
C GLU A 394 12.16 -8.42 4.23
N SER A 395 12.89 -7.34 3.89
CA SER A 395 14.32 -7.20 4.20
C SER A 395 14.78 -5.76 4.39
N ILE A 396 15.92 -5.57 5.06
CA ILE A 396 16.57 -4.25 5.24
C ILE A 396 16.91 -3.56 3.91
N PRO A 397 17.50 -4.21 2.89
CA PRO A 397 17.80 -3.56 1.63
C PRO A 397 16.57 -2.91 0.98
N MET A 398 15.44 -3.62 0.92
CA MET A 398 14.18 -3.09 0.38
C MET A 398 13.67 -1.91 1.21
N LEU A 399 13.77 -1.99 2.54
CA LEU A 399 13.41 -0.88 3.43
C LEU A 399 14.29 0.35 3.19
N PHE A 400 15.59 0.14 2.99
CA PHE A 400 16.56 1.20 2.76
C PHE A 400 16.34 1.87 1.39
N GLU A 401 16.01 1.11 0.34
CA GLU A 401 15.60 1.64 -0.97
C GLU A 401 14.36 2.55 -0.84
N ALA A 402 13.31 2.08 -0.16
CA ALA A 402 12.13 2.90 0.10
C ALA A 402 12.45 4.16 0.93
N TYR A 403 13.21 4.00 2.01
CA TYR A 403 13.63 5.10 2.89
C TYR A 403 14.40 6.18 2.12
N THR A 404 15.39 5.77 1.33
CA THR A 404 16.23 6.71 0.56
C THR A 404 15.45 7.41 -0.54
N TYR A 405 14.50 6.73 -1.19
CA TYR A 405 13.58 7.38 -2.13
C TYR A 405 12.82 8.54 -1.47
N PHE A 406 12.20 8.33 -0.30
CA PHE A 406 11.48 9.40 0.39
C PHE A 406 12.40 10.50 0.92
N ARG A 407 13.64 10.17 1.33
CA ARG A 407 14.65 11.17 1.69
C ARG A 407 15.01 12.07 0.51
N VAL A 408 15.24 11.49 -0.67
CA VAL A 408 15.49 12.26 -1.91
C VAL A 408 14.27 13.11 -2.23
N LEU A 409 13.07 12.55 -2.15
CA LEU A 409 11.82 13.26 -2.42
C LEU A 409 11.62 14.45 -1.48
N ASP A 410 11.89 14.31 -0.18
CA ASP A 410 11.87 15.39 0.81
C ASP A 410 12.83 16.52 0.42
N HIS A 411 14.08 16.20 0.09
CA HIS A 411 15.06 17.22 -0.30
C HIS A 411 14.70 17.93 -1.61
N VAL A 412 14.18 17.21 -2.62
CA VAL A 412 13.69 17.84 -3.86
C VAL A 412 12.48 18.72 -3.59
N ASN A 413 11.51 18.25 -2.79
CA ASN A 413 10.34 19.06 -2.40
C ASN A 413 10.79 20.35 -1.71
N ARG A 414 11.74 20.28 -0.77
CA ARG A 414 12.30 21.47 -0.10
C ARG A 414 13.03 22.40 -1.07
N PHE A 415 13.77 21.87 -2.04
CA PHE A 415 14.44 22.66 -3.06
C PHE A 415 13.45 23.53 -3.86
N PHE A 416 12.27 22.98 -4.20
CA PHE A 416 11.19 23.73 -4.86
C PHE A 416 10.28 24.52 -3.90
N ALA A 417 10.13 24.09 -2.64
CA ALA A 417 9.27 24.71 -1.62
C ALA A 417 9.89 25.91 -0.92
N ARG A 418 11.20 26.18 -1.07
CA ARG A 418 11.89 27.40 -0.60
C ARG A 418 11.22 28.73 -1.02
N GLN A 419 10.15 28.69 -1.80
CA GLN A 419 9.39 29.84 -2.28
C GLN A 419 7.85 29.69 -2.20
N THR A 420 7.32 28.62 -1.60
CA THR A 420 5.87 28.52 -1.32
C THR A 420 5.67 28.73 0.18
N ILE A 421 5.06 29.85 0.55
CA ILE A 421 4.63 30.11 1.93
C ILE A 421 3.59 29.02 2.27
N GLU A 422 3.66 28.51 3.49
CA GLU A 422 2.80 27.49 4.09
C GLU A 422 3.21 26.03 3.82
N HIS A 423 4.14 25.53 4.63
CA HIS A 423 3.89 24.20 5.19
C HIS A 423 2.82 24.38 6.25
N PRO A 424 1.57 23.91 6.05
CA PRO A 424 0.68 23.75 7.19
C PRO A 424 1.40 22.83 8.17
N SER A 425 1.26 23.13 9.46
CA SER A 425 1.65 22.32 10.61
C SER A 425 0.90 20.99 10.60
N SER A 426 1.14 20.19 9.57
CA SER A 426 0.60 18.86 9.34
C SER A 426 1.51 17.87 10.04
N GLU A 427 0.93 16.96 10.83
CA GLU A 427 1.66 15.83 11.43
C GLU A 427 2.32 14.92 10.37
N HIS A 428 1.87 15.00 9.11
CA HIS A 428 2.33 14.18 8.00
C HIS A 428 3.06 14.97 6.91
N LEU A 429 4.11 14.36 6.35
CA LEU A 429 4.89 14.87 5.22
C LEU A 429 4.18 14.52 3.90
N ILE A 430 3.71 15.53 3.18
CA ILE A 430 3.11 15.39 1.85
C ILE A 430 4.17 15.72 0.81
N PHE A 431 4.38 14.82 -0.16
CA PHE A 431 5.37 15.04 -1.21
C PHE A 431 4.78 15.02 -2.61
N LYS A 432 5.28 15.92 -3.46
CA LYS A 432 5.08 15.86 -4.90
C LYS A 432 6.27 15.15 -5.55
N ASN A 433 6.02 14.44 -6.64
CA ASN A 433 7.05 13.78 -7.46
C ASN A 433 7.20 14.43 -8.84
N THR A 434 6.44 15.47 -9.16
CA THR A 434 6.55 16.22 -10.41
C THR A 434 6.60 17.72 -10.12
N PHE A 435 7.51 18.42 -10.80
CA PHE A 435 7.76 19.85 -10.64
C PHE A 435 7.99 20.50 -12.00
N ILE A 436 7.74 21.80 -12.06
CA ILE A 436 8.12 22.66 -13.18
C ILE A 436 9.03 23.75 -12.64
N ASP A 437 10.16 23.95 -13.30
CA ASP A 437 11.14 24.96 -12.91
C ASP A 437 10.93 26.29 -13.66
N GLN A 438 11.76 27.31 -13.38
CA GLN A 438 11.63 28.64 -14.00
C GLN A 438 11.88 28.66 -15.51
N PHE A 439 12.53 27.63 -16.06
CA PHE A 439 12.83 27.49 -17.49
C PHE A 439 11.81 26.56 -18.17
N ASN A 440 10.72 26.22 -17.48
CA ASN A 440 9.71 25.28 -17.95
C ASN A 440 10.26 23.87 -18.21
N ASN A 441 11.34 23.50 -17.51
CA ASN A 441 11.77 22.11 -17.45
C ASN A 441 10.75 21.32 -16.62
N GLU A 442 10.40 20.12 -17.09
CA GLU A 442 9.60 19.16 -16.33
C GLU A 442 10.55 18.26 -15.54
N ILE A 443 10.43 18.26 -14.22
CA ILE A 443 11.23 17.42 -13.32
C ILE A 443 10.31 16.37 -12.74
N LYS A 444 10.66 15.10 -12.94
CA LYS A 444 9.92 13.95 -12.41
C LYS A 444 10.85 13.06 -11.59
N ILE A 445 10.44 12.68 -10.39
CA ILE A 445 11.16 11.74 -9.54
C ILE A 445 10.45 10.39 -9.62
N GLU A 446 11.19 9.37 -10.04
CA GLU A 446 10.68 8.03 -10.30
C GLU A 446 11.39 7.02 -9.40
N ARG A 447 10.60 6.13 -8.80
CA ARG A 447 11.07 4.96 -8.06
C ARG A 447 11.14 3.77 -9.01
N GLU A 448 12.29 3.11 -9.08
CA GLU A 448 12.49 1.87 -9.86
C GLU A 448 11.99 1.92 -11.33
N PRO A 449 12.28 2.98 -12.12
CA PRO A 449 11.83 3.05 -13.51
C PRO A 449 12.47 1.94 -14.36
N ASN A 450 11.68 1.38 -15.27
CA ASN A 450 12.10 0.25 -16.08
C ASN A 450 12.58 0.67 -17.47
N TYR A 451 13.88 0.53 -17.71
CA TYR A 451 14.49 0.77 -19.01
C TYR A 451 14.74 -0.55 -19.73
N TRP A 452 13.81 -0.92 -20.60
CA TRP A 452 13.85 -2.16 -21.39
C TRP A 452 14.80 -2.04 -22.59
N THR A 453 15.22 -3.18 -23.13
CA THR A 453 16.02 -3.22 -24.36
C THR A 453 15.27 -2.64 -25.56
N ILE A 454 16.04 -2.22 -26.57
CA ILE A 454 15.51 -1.72 -27.84
C ILE A 454 14.57 -2.78 -28.47
N GLY A 455 13.38 -2.34 -28.89
CA GLY A 455 12.38 -3.18 -29.54
C GLY A 455 11.49 -4.00 -28.60
N HIS A 456 11.65 -3.86 -27.28
CA HIS A 456 10.78 -4.53 -26.31
C HIS A 456 9.37 -3.91 -26.31
N THR A 457 8.32 -4.72 -26.11
CA THR A 457 6.91 -4.27 -26.14
C THR A 457 6.56 -3.25 -25.06
N ARG A 458 7.33 -3.24 -23.96
CA ARG A 458 7.20 -2.30 -22.84
C ARG A 458 8.23 -1.17 -22.88
N GLN A 459 8.60 -0.72 -24.09
CA GLN A 459 9.59 0.35 -24.24
C GLN A 459 9.14 1.63 -23.49
N HIS A 460 10.12 2.34 -22.92
CA HIS A 460 9.84 3.56 -22.18
C HIS A 460 9.22 4.64 -23.10
N PRO A 461 8.20 5.39 -22.66
CA PRO A 461 7.51 6.39 -23.49
C PRO A 461 8.44 7.45 -24.09
N GLU A 462 9.48 7.84 -23.35
CA GLU A 462 10.48 8.82 -23.79
C GLU A 462 11.61 8.23 -24.66
N ALA A 463 11.42 7.02 -25.17
CA ALA A 463 12.40 6.26 -25.96
C ALA A 463 13.74 6.02 -25.24
N ILE A 464 13.70 5.96 -23.90
CA ILE A 464 14.83 5.56 -23.06
C ILE A 464 14.92 4.04 -23.04
N VAL A 465 16.11 3.50 -23.29
CA VAL A 465 16.34 2.08 -23.54
C VAL A 465 17.61 1.60 -22.86
N ASN A 466 17.63 0.32 -22.50
CA ASN A 466 18.85 -0.42 -22.24
C ASN A 466 19.52 -0.78 -23.58
N SER A 467 20.71 -0.24 -23.83
CA SER A 467 21.48 -0.46 -25.06
C SER A 467 22.49 -1.60 -24.96
N GLU A 468 22.57 -2.30 -23.82
CA GLU A 468 23.53 -3.39 -23.64
C GLU A 468 23.23 -4.59 -24.57
N ALA A 469 24.21 -4.97 -25.38
CA ALA A 469 24.07 -6.09 -26.32
C ALA A 469 24.30 -7.47 -25.70
N TYR A 470 25.08 -7.55 -24.62
CA TYR A 470 25.53 -8.81 -24.02
C TYR A 470 25.29 -8.83 -22.51
N THR A 471 25.13 -10.03 -21.97
CA THR A 471 25.13 -10.32 -20.53
C THR A 471 26.31 -11.24 -20.23
N VAL A 472 27.06 -10.92 -19.18
CA VAL A 472 28.15 -11.75 -18.67
C VAL A 472 27.62 -12.49 -17.43
N ARG A 473 27.64 -13.82 -17.47
CA ARG A 473 27.34 -14.69 -16.32
C ARG A 473 28.32 -15.86 -16.32
N ASP A 474 29.00 -16.07 -15.21
CA ASP A 474 29.92 -17.20 -14.98
C ASP A 474 30.91 -17.43 -16.13
N SER A 475 31.62 -16.36 -16.51
CA SER A 475 32.61 -16.34 -17.62
C SER A 475 32.03 -16.59 -19.02
N SER A 476 30.71 -16.78 -19.16
CA SER A 476 30.03 -16.88 -20.45
C SER A 476 29.45 -15.53 -20.89
N ILE A 477 29.69 -15.18 -22.15
CA ILE A 477 29.16 -13.97 -22.80
C ILE A 477 28.01 -14.41 -23.70
N ARG A 478 26.79 -13.99 -23.37
CA ARG A 478 25.59 -14.31 -24.16
C ARG A 478 24.94 -13.05 -24.66
N ARG A 479 24.39 -13.08 -25.88
CA ARG A 479 23.60 -11.97 -26.40
C ARG A 479 22.36 -11.79 -25.52
N ARG A 480 22.07 -10.54 -25.13
CA ARG A 480 20.93 -10.21 -24.28
C ARG A 480 19.63 -10.51 -25.04
N GLY A 481 18.75 -11.31 -24.43
CA GLY A 481 17.41 -11.60 -24.94
C GLY A 481 16.39 -10.51 -24.61
N GLN A 482 15.11 -10.77 -24.89
CA GLN A 482 13.97 -9.89 -24.63
C GLN A 482 13.19 -10.29 -23.36
N GLY A 483 13.78 -11.11 -22.48
CA GLY A 483 13.15 -11.54 -21.22
C GLY A 483 13.21 -10.49 -20.11
N VAL A 484 12.71 -10.82 -18.92
CA VAL A 484 12.63 -9.92 -17.74
C VAL A 484 14.00 -9.31 -17.38
N ASN A 485 15.08 -10.07 -17.57
CA ASN A 485 16.45 -9.63 -17.30
C ASN A 485 17.02 -8.68 -18.36
N SER A 486 16.22 -8.27 -19.33
CA SER A 486 16.62 -7.30 -20.35
C SER A 486 16.44 -5.85 -19.89
N ARG A 487 15.81 -5.60 -18.74
CA ARG A 487 15.63 -4.25 -18.19
C ARG A 487 16.77 -3.83 -17.26
N ARG A 488 16.98 -2.52 -17.16
CA ARG A 488 17.69 -1.86 -16.05
C ARG A 488 16.69 -1.06 -15.24
N ALA A 489 16.77 -1.14 -13.91
CA ALA A 489 15.89 -0.46 -12.99
C ALA A 489 16.71 0.12 -11.83
N PRO A 490 17.22 1.37 -11.96
CA PRO A 490 17.84 2.07 -10.85
C PRO A 490 16.80 2.38 -9.76
N ASP A 491 17.22 2.47 -8.50
CA ASP A 491 16.27 2.60 -7.38
C ASP A 491 15.54 3.96 -7.38
N VAL A 492 16.25 5.06 -7.67
CA VAL A 492 15.70 6.41 -7.76
C VAL A 492 16.26 7.13 -8.99
N VAL A 493 15.38 7.75 -9.78
CA VAL A 493 15.77 8.58 -10.91
C VAL A 493 15.08 9.92 -10.83
N ILE A 494 15.85 11.00 -10.94
CA ILE A 494 15.32 12.33 -11.24
C ILE A 494 15.47 12.54 -12.74
N GLN A 495 14.34 12.57 -13.44
CA GLN A 495 14.27 12.88 -14.87
C GLN A 495 14.01 14.37 -15.06
N ILE A 496 14.85 15.02 -15.86
CA ILE A 496 14.70 16.42 -16.26
C ILE A 496 14.44 16.46 -17.76
N LYS A 497 13.23 16.84 -18.15
CA LYS A 497 12.82 17.02 -19.55
C LYS A 497 12.78 18.51 -19.87
N ARG A 498 13.63 18.93 -20.80
CA ARG A 498 13.72 20.31 -21.26
C ARG A 498 12.66 20.61 -22.32
N PRO A 499 12.24 21.88 -22.51
CA PRO A 499 11.28 22.26 -23.54
C PRO A 499 11.71 21.91 -24.97
N ASN A 500 13.03 21.87 -25.23
CA ASN A 500 13.58 21.46 -26.53
C ASN A 500 13.50 19.94 -26.78
N GLY A 501 12.94 19.18 -25.83
CA GLY A 501 12.80 17.74 -25.88
C GLY A 501 14.02 16.97 -25.37
N ASN A 502 15.14 17.60 -25.01
CA ASN A 502 16.29 16.89 -24.42
C ASN A 502 15.97 16.40 -23.01
N ILE A 503 16.48 15.20 -22.68
CA ILE A 503 16.27 14.59 -21.36
C ILE A 503 17.63 14.37 -20.71
N LYS A 504 17.69 14.66 -19.40
CA LYS A 504 18.81 14.35 -18.52
C LYS A 504 18.33 13.59 -17.30
N LEU A 505 19.15 12.66 -16.83
CA LEU A 505 18.87 11.82 -15.67
C LEU A 505 19.92 12.04 -14.58
N ILE A 506 19.46 12.13 -13.34
CA ILE A 506 20.27 11.92 -12.14
C ILE A 506 19.84 10.58 -11.57
N VAL A 507 20.77 9.63 -11.52
CA VAL A 507 20.52 8.27 -11.06
C VAL A 507 21.07 8.10 -9.65
N MET A 508 20.23 7.66 -8.72
CA MET A 508 20.63 7.31 -7.37
C MET A 508 20.23 5.86 -7.09
N ASP A 509 21.17 5.06 -6.61
CA ASP A 509 20.98 3.64 -6.40
C ASP A 509 21.38 3.29 -4.96
N ALA A 510 20.44 2.74 -4.21
CA ALA A 510 20.55 2.49 -2.78
C ALA A 510 21.10 1.09 -2.54
N LYS A 511 22.18 1.02 -1.76
CA LYS A 511 22.85 -0.23 -1.41
C LYS A 511 23.11 -0.24 0.09
N TYR A 512 22.42 -1.13 0.80
CA TYR A 512 22.66 -1.36 2.23
C TYR A 512 23.98 -2.10 2.44
N SER A 513 25.08 -1.36 2.34
CA SER A 513 26.45 -1.86 2.24
C SER A 513 27.42 -0.91 2.93
N SER A 514 28.66 -1.38 3.18
CA SER A 514 29.72 -0.52 3.70
C SER A 514 30.18 0.52 2.67
N PRO A 515 30.71 1.67 3.13
CA PRO A 515 31.25 2.72 2.25
C PRO A 515 32.30 2.21 1.26
N ASP A 516 33.18 1.30 1.69
CA ASP A 516 34.25 0.76 0.86
C ASP A 516 33.72 -0.12 -0.27
N ARG A 517 32.73 -0.99 0.02
CA ARG A 517 32.09 -1.83 -1.00
C ARG A 517 31.23 -1.01 -1.95
N SER A 518 30.55 0.03 -1.46
CA SER A 518 29.84 1.01 -2.29
C SER A 518 30.76 1.68 -3.30
N PHE A 519 31.95 2.09 -2.88
CA PHE A 519 32.91 2.77 -3.75
C PHE A 519 33.69 1.84 -4.68
N ARG A 520 34.21 0.72 -4.15
CA ARG A 520 35.11 -0.18 -4.90
C ARG A 520 34.35 -1.13 -5.83
N ASP A 521 33.18 -1.61 -5.40
CA ASP A 521 32.51 -2.71 -6.08
C ASP A 521 31.23 -2.22 -6.79
N TYR A 522 30.35 -1.50 -6.09
CA TYR A 522 29.07 -1.05 -6.67
C TYR A 522 29.22 0.13 -7.64
N LEU A 523 29.96 1.18 -7.30
CA LEU A 523 30.10 2.35 -8.18
C LEU A 523 30.62 1.98 -9.59
N PRO A 524 31.70 1.19 -9.76
CA PRO A 524 32.15 0.77 -11.09
C PRO A 524 31.14 -0.11 -11.83
N ALA A 525 30.54 -1.08 -11.13
CA ALA A 525 29.56 -1.99 -11.73
C ALA A 525 28.31 -1.25 -12.22
N LEU A 526 27.80 -0.30 -11.42
CA LEU A 526 26.62 0.49 -11.75
C LEU A 526 26.92 1.58 -12.77
N THR A 527 28.16 2.07 -12.84
CA THR A 527 28.62 2.94 -13.94
C THR A 527 28.46 2.22 -15.28
N MET A 528 28.92 0.97 -15.38
CA MET A 528 28.72 0.20 -16.62
C MET A 528 27.25 -0.07 -16.92
N LYS A 529 26.43 -0.40 -15.91
CA LYS A 529 25.01 -0.72 -16.11
C LYS A 529 24.15 0.49 -16.48
N TYR A 530 24.39 1.63 -15.87
CA TYR A 530 23.52 2.79 -16.02
C TYR A 530 24.13 3.81 -16.96
N LEU A 531 25.33 4.33 -16.65
CA LEU A 531 25.97 5.38 -17.44
C LEU A 531 26.20 4.94 -18.90
N HIS A 532 26.68 3.71 -19.10
CA HIS A 532 26.94 3.16 -20.42
C HIS A 532 25.84 2.23 -20.94
N GLY A 533 24.92 1.80 -20.08
CA GLY A 533 23.86 0.87 -20.45
C GLY A 533 22.53 1.54 -20.79
N ILE A 534 22.26 2.75 -20.28
CA ILE A 534 20.98 3.44 -20.50
C ILE A 534 21.19 4.61 -21.46
N HIS A 535 20.45 4.59 -22.57
CA HIS A 535 20.51 5.62 -23.61
C HIS A 535 19.11 6.05 -24.02
N ARG A 536 19.03 7.21 -24.69
CA ARG A 536 17.81 7.65 -25.36
C ARG A 536 18.02 7.63 -26.87
N LEU A 537 17.08 7.00 -27.59
CA LEU A 537 17.14 6.95 -29.04
C LEU A 537 17.12 8.37 -29.63
N GLY A 538 18.05 8.66 -30.55
CA GLY A 538 18.14 9.95 -31.22
C GLY A 538 18.89 11.05 -30.45
N GLN A 539 19.25 10.83 -29.18
CA GLN A 539 20.04 11.79 -28.39
C GLN A 539 21.54 11.45 -28.48
N ARG A 540 22.37 12.44 -28.86
CA ARG A 540 23.83 12.28 -28.94
C ARG A 540 24.55 12.57 -27.63
N GLU A 541 24.00 13.46 -26.82
CA GLU A 541 24.56 13.80 -25.50
C GLU A 541 24.31 12.67 -24.50
N PRO A 542 25.26 12.40 -23.58
CA PRO A 542 25.05 11.46 -22.49
C PRO A 542 23.75 11.75 -21.74
N LEU A 543 22.96 10.70 -21.49
CA LEU A 543 21.66 10.83 -20.85
C LEU A 543 21.78 11.07 -19.33
N ILE A 544 22.76 10.43 -18.68
CA ILE A 544 22.96 10.50 -17.24
C ILE A 544 24.03 11.55 -16.93
N ASP A 545 23.67 12.55 -16.15
CA ASP A 545 24.59 13.61 -15.70
C ASP A 545 25.18 13.32 -14.31
N SER A 546 24.58 12.41 -13.54
CA SER A 546 25.09 12.02 -12.22
C SER A 546 24.67 10.59 -11.84
N LEU A 547 25.59 9.83 -11.26
CA LEU A 547 25.37 8.53 -10.65
C LEU A 547 25.82 8.58 -9.18
N ILE A 548 24.88 8.32 -8.27
CA ILE A 548 25.10 8.40 -6.82
C ILE A 548 24.74 7.08 -6.16
N ILE A 549 25.69 6.46 -5.46
CA ILE A 549 25.42 5.26 -4.65
C ILE A 549 25.08 5.68 -3.23
N LEU A 550 23.84 5.46 -2.81
CA LEU A 550 23.37 5.75 -1.46
C LEU A 550 23.66 4.54 -0.56
N HIS A 551 24.26 4.75 0.60
CA HIS A 551 24.56 3.67 1.55
C HIS A 551 24.46 4.17 3.00
N PRO A 552 24.11 3.31 3.97
CA PRO A 552 24.07 3.71 5.37
C PRO A 552 25.47 4.09 5.85
N ASP A 553 25.60 5.22 6.54
CA ASP A 553 26.85 5.68 7.14
C ASP A 553 26.58 6.58 8.35
N ASP A 554 27.32 6.37 9.44
CA ASP A 554 27.15 7.15 10.66
C ASP A 554 27.79 8.55 10.54
N SER A 555 28.72 8.73 9.59
CA SER A 555 29.40 10.02 9.37
C SER A 555 28.71 10.95 8.38
N GLY A 556 27.80 10.43 7.56
CA GLY A 556 27.03 11.20 6.56
C GLY A 556 27.88 11.84 5.47
N LYS A 557 29.09 11.33 5.23
CA LYS A 557 30.04 11.89 4.27
C LYS A 557 29.81 11.35 2.86
N TYR A 558 30.32 12.06 1.86
CA TYR A 558 30.38 11.56 0.49
C TYR A 558 31.82 11.21 0.08
N ARG A 559 31.94 10.34 -0.93
CA ARG A 559 33.20 10.04 -1.62
C ARG A 559 33.00 10.25 -3.11
N SER A 560 33.82 11.09 -3.72
CA SER A 560 33.83 11.35 -5.16
C SER A 560 34.84 10.45 -5.85
N PHE A 561 34.53 10.01 -7.07
CA PHE A 561 35.51 9.41 -7.98
C PHE A 561 36.49 10.47 -8.53
N HIS A 562 35.97 11.67 -8.80
CA HIS A 562 36.75 12.81 -9.28
C HIS A 562 37.46 13.51 -8.12
N GLN A 563 38.59 14.15 -8.38
CA GLN A 563 39.45 14.76 -7.34
C GLN A 563 39.49 16.30 -7.45
N GLY A 564 39.46 16.99 -6.31
CA GLY A 564 39.75 18.42 -6.21
C GLY A 564 38.69 19.28 -6.91
N ASP A 565 39.12 20.18 -7.79
CA ASP A 565 38.20 21.09 -8.50
C ASP A 565 37.18 20.39 -9.40
N PHE A 566 37.44 19.12 -9.76
CA PHE A 566 36.54 18.27 -10.54
C PHE A 566 35.48 17.55 -9.71
N GLU A 567 35.53 17.66 -8.37
CA GLU A 567 34.48 17.15 -7.48
C GLU A 567 33.17 17.92 -7.64
N ILE A 568 32.07 17.36 -7.14
CA ILE A 568 30.73 17.94 -7.31
C ILE A 568 30.57 19.34 -6.70
N PHE A 569 31.29 19.62 -5.60
CA PHE A 569 31.35 20.93 -4.97
C PHE A 569 32.59 21.76 -5.37
N GLY A 570 33.40 21.23 -6.28
CA GLY A 570 34.57 21.92 -6.83
C GLY A 570 34.19 23.09 -7.73
N SER A 571 35.20 23.86 -8.14
CA SER A 571 35.00 25.02 -9.02
C SER A 571 34.66 24.63 -10.47
N THR A 572 35.06 23.42 -10.90
CA THR A 572 34.82 22.90 -12.26
C THR A 572 34.36 21.42 -12.24
N PRO A 573 33.17 21.13 -11.68
CA PRO A 573 32.71 19.76 -11.48
C PRO A 573 32.67 18.93 -12.77
N ALA A 574 33.22 17.72 -12.73
CA ALA A 574 33.18 16.81 -13.87
C ALA A 574 31.76 16.23 -14.07
N THR A 575 31.35 16.13 -15.34
CA THR A 575 30.10 15.52 -15.77
C THR A 575 30.39 14.32 -16.67
N PRO A 576 29.85 13.12 -16.39
CA PRO A 576 28.93 12.81 -15.28
C PRO A 576 29.63 12.79 -13.91
N SER A 577 28.93 13.23 -12.88
CA SER A 577 29.41 13.13 -11.50
C SER A 577 29.22 11.70 -10.98
N LEU A 578 30.28 11.07 -10.48
CA LEU A 578 30.27 9.70 -9.95
C LEU A 578 30.65 9.73 -8.46
N LEU A 579 29.71 9.37 -7.58
CA LEU A 579 29.94 9.48 -6.14
C LEU A 579 29.17 8.44 -5.31
N CYS A 580 29.64 8.24 -4.08
CA CYS A 580 28.93 7.51 -3.04
C CYS A 580 28.52 8.49 -1.93
N CYS A 581 27.26 8.47 -1.51
CA CYS A 581 26.74 9.30 -0.42
C CYS A 581 26.38 8.43 0.78
N GLY A 582 26.97 8.74 1.93
CA GLY A 582 26.62 8.16 3.21
C GLY A 582 25.33 8.77 3.75
N ILE A 583 24.40 7.92 4.19
CA ILE A 583 23.07 8.29 4.68
C ILE A 583 22.99 8.01 6.18
N ILE A 584 22.76 9.07 6.97
CA ILE A 584 22.55 8.95 8.41
C ILE A 584 21.08 8.57 8.65
N LEU A 585 20.88 7.55 9.48
CA LEU A 585 19.56 7.08 9.90
C LEU A 585 19.11 7.79 11.19
N GLY A 586 17.79 7.83 11.43
CA GLY A 586 17.23 8.34 12.69
C GLY A 586 17.16 9.87 12.83
N GLU A 587 17.33 10.37 14.05
CA GLU A 587 17.10 11.78 14.39
C GLU A 587 18.14 12.72 13.78
N ASN A 588 19.41 12.28 13.73
CA ASN A 588 20.53 13.05 13.19
C ASN A 588 20.56 13.09 11.65
N ARG A 589 19.57 12.52 10.97
CA ARG A 589 19.49 12.44 9.50
C ARG A 589 19.64 13.78 8.75
N GLN A 590 19.45 14.92 9.41
CA GLN A 590 19.62 16.23 8.78
C GLN A 590 21.09 16.69 8.70
N SER A 591 22.04 15.96 9.31
CA SER A 591 23.47 16.30 9.28
C SER A 591 24.25 15.59 8.18
N ASP A 592 23.61 14.72 7.39
CA ASP A 592 24.26 14.14 6.22
C ASP A 592 24.23 15.10 5.02
N ILE A 593 25.11 14.85 4.04
CA ILE A 593 25.33 15.72 2.88
C ILE A 593 24.30 15.50 1.75
N LEU A 594 23.27 14.66 1.97
CA LEU A 594 22.31 14.28 0.91
C LEU A 594 21.59 15.52 0.37
N LYS A 595 21.20 16.43 1.26
CA LYS A 595 20.51 17.67 0.89
C LYS A 595 21.36 18.49 -0.08
N GLU A 596 22.59 18.82 0.31
CA GLU A 596 23.51 19.63 -0.49
C GLU A 596 23.83 18.95 -1.83
N LEU A 597 23.96 17.62 -1.86
CA LEU A 597 24.18 16.87 -3.09
C LEU A 597 22.98 16.92 -4.04
N VAL A 598 21.76 16.71 -3.54
CA VAL A 598 20.53 16.80 -4.35
C VAL A 598 20.41 18.21 -4.94
N GLU A 599 20.61 19.24 -4.13
CA GLU A 599 20.54 20.63 -4.59
C GLU A 599 21.62 20.91 -5.65
N LYS A 600 22.87 20.52 -5.39
CA LYS A 600 23.98 20.76 -6.30
C LYS A 600 23.82 20.03 -7.63
N THR A 601 23.35 18.78 -7.62
CA THR A 601 23.13 18.00 -8.85
C THR A 601 22.02 18.60 -9.71
N LEU A 602 20.91 19.04 -9.10
CA LEU A 602 19.84 19.76 -9.81
C LEU A 602 20.37 21.05 -10.46
N GLU A 603 21.15 21.84 -9.70
CA GLU A 603 21.75 23.08 -10.21
C GLU A 603 22.71 22.84 -11.38
N LEU A 604 23.57 21.82 -11.31
CA LEU A 604 24.53 21.49 -12.37
C LEU A 604 23.84 21.05 -13.67
N VAL A 605 22.68 20.38 -13.58
CA VAL A 605 21.87 20.00 -14.74
C VAL A 605 21.06 21.19 -15.31
N GLY A 606 21.09 22.33 -14.61
CA GLY A 606 20.48 23.59 -15.02
C GLY A 606 19.07 23.82 -14.48
N VAL A 607 18.62 23.03 -13.50
CA VAL A 607 17.32 23.19 -12.87
C VAL A 607 17.35 24.41 -11.94
N LYS A 608 16.35 25.29 -12.04
CA LYS A 608 16.21 26.45 -11.15
C LYS A 608 14.76 26.66 -10.70
N PRO A 609 14.47 26.72 -9.39
CA PRO A 609 13.11 26.90 -8.91
C PRO A 609 12.53 28.26 -9.33
N ILE A 610 11.21 28.32 -9.56
CA ILE A 610 10.48 29.54 -9.96
C ILE A 610 10.65 30.63 -8.90
N LYS A 611 11.08 31.83 -9.31
CA LYS A 611 11.17 33.01 -8.41
C LYS A 611 9.79 33.65 -8.19
N LEU A 612 9.40 33.89 -6.92
CA LEU A 612 8.17 34.59 -6.51
C LEU A 612 7.98 35.99 -7.15
N SER A 613 9.03 36.62 -7.68
CA SER A 613 8.96 37.94 -8.33
C SER A 613 8.35 37.93 -9.74
N ASN A 614 8.04 36.76 -10.31
CA ASN A 614 7.59 36.62 -11.71
C ASN A 614 6.18 36.06 -11.87
N ILE A 615 5.31 36.14 -10.84
CA ILE A 615 3.88 35.87 -11.03
C ILE A 615 3.26 37.15 -11.61
N PRO A 616 2.84 37.20 -12.88
CA PRO A 616 2.03 38.31 -13.35
C PRO A 616 0.74 38.29 -12.54
N SER A 617 0.47 39.39 -11.83
CA SER A 617 -0.80 39.63 -11.15
C SER A 617 -1.92 39.41 -12.16
N LYS A 618 -2.76 38.40 -11.94
CA LYS A 618 -4.05 38.26 -12.60
C LYS A 618 -5.01 39.34 -12.07
N GLU A 619 -4.75 40.57 -12.47
CA GLU A 619 -5.69 41.69 -12.43
C GLU A 619 -5.46 42.51 -13.69
N SER A 620 -5.98 42.02 -14.82
CA SER A 620 -6.46 42.78 -15.99
C SER A 620 -6.70 41.84 -17.18
N ALA A 621 -7.86 41.17 -17.17
CA ALA A 621 -8.62 40.78 -18.36
C ALA A 621 -10.06 40.47 -17.94
#